data_AF-A0A935P0R8-F1
#
_entry.id   AF-A0A935P0R8-F1
#
_cell.length_a   1.000
_cell.length_b   1.000
_cell.length_c   1.000
_cell.angle_alpha   90.00
_cell.angle_beta   90.00
_cell.angle_gamma   90.00
#
_symmetry.space_group_name_H-M   'P 1'
#
loop_
_entity.id
_entity.type
_entity.pdbx_description
1 polymer ?
#
loop_
_entity_poly.entity_id
_entity_poly.type
_entity_poly.pdbx_seq_one_letter_code
_entity_poly.pdbx_strand_id
1 'polypeptide(L)'
;MDQVDLHASSDDDDTAADSSSPKNDLLKLPDGGSSVDVYVKSFKKSGTKLAGFAKKQNGNFHTKGLTWKSSGGTLNVTFHLLGDVVSLSTASTSPVQFGPVSNGTQPATFPDQSVSESFNVNFSDGSHDPQIIISPWAEPTACRQGSY
;
A
#
# COMPACT_ATOMS: atom_id res chain seq x y z
N MET A 1 19.84 56.94 -31.22
CA MET A 1 20.75 55.96 -30.61
C MET A 1 19.89 55.04 -29.76
N ASP A 2 19.63 53.90 -30.39
CA ASP A 2 19.51 52.54 -29.87
C ASP A 2 18.53 52.17 -28.75
N GLN A 3 17.77 51.12 -29.09
CA GLN A 3 16.81 50.34 -28.33
C GLN A 3 17.43 49.64 -27.11
N VAL A 4 16.61 49.36 -26.10
CA VAL A 4 16.34 47.97 -25.66
C VAL A 4 14.96 47.90 -25.04
N ASP A 5 14.10 47.12 -25.69
CA ASP A 5 12.93 46.46 -25.13
C ASP A 5 13.41 45.42 -24.12
N LEU A 6 12.77 45.30 -22.96
CA LEU A 6 12.82 44.10 -22.13
C LEU A 6 11.55 44.07 -21.25
N HIS A 7 10.51 43.49 -21.83
CA HIS A 7 9.55 42.67 -21.09
C HIS A 7 10.31 41.73 -20.15
N ALA A 8 10.08 41.86 -18.85
CA ALA A 8 10.29 40.79 -17.90
C ALA A 8 8.93 40.52 -17.25
N SER A 9 8.20 39.62 -17.91
CA SER A 9 7.30 38.69 -17.23
C SER A 9 8.09 37.94 -16.16
N SER A 10 7.37 37.53 -15.11
CA SER A 10 7.66 36.42 -14.18
C SER A 10 7.49 36.90 -12.75
N ASP A 11 6.72 36.27 -11.90
CA ASP A 11 5.74 35.20 -12.02
C ASP A 11 4.87 35.46 -10.79
N ASP A 12 3.56 35.29 -10.92
CA ASP A 12 2.67 35.20 -9.78
C ASP A 12 3.32 34.28 -8.74
N ASP A 13 3.55 34.81 -7.54
CA ASP A 13 3.82 34.02 -6.33
C ASP A 13 2.51 33.31 -5.96
N ASP A 14 2.06 32.45 -6.88
CA ASP A 14 1.18 31.35 -6.60
C ASP A 14 2.04 30.39 -5.80
N THR A 15 2.17 30.67 -4.50
CA THR A 15 2.16 29.57 -3.56
C THR A 15 0.81 28.89 -3.73
N ALA A 16 0.67 28.09 -4.80
CA ALA A 16 -0.05 26.85 -4.75
C ALA A 16 0.54 26.15 -3.53
N ALA A 17 -0.08 26.39 -2.39
CA ALA A 17 -0.19 25.39 -1.35
C ALA A 17 -0.60 24.15 -2.13
N ASP A 18 0.39 23.30 -2.39
CA ASP A 18 0.26 22.04 -3.08
C ASP A 18 -0.72 21.25 -2.21
N SER A 19 -1.99 21.51 -2.52
CA SER A 19 -3.16 20.84 -2.02
C SER A 19 -3.22 19.53 -2.77
N SER A 20 -2.07 18.82 -2.81
CA SER A 20 -2.01 17.38 -2.92
C SER A 20 -2.86 16.86 -1.78
N SER A 21 -4.15 16.76 -2.08
CA SER A 21 -5.09 15.80 -1.52
C SER A 21 -4.29 14.62 -1.01
N PRO A 22 -4.42 14.24 0.27
CA PRO A 22 -3.49 13.33 0.93
C PRO A 22 -3.21 12.16 -0.01
N LYS A 23 -1.98 12.11 -0.53
CA LYS A 23 -1.54 11.03 -1.41
C LYS A 23 -1.82 9.77 -0.61
N ASN A 24 -2.83 9.00 -1.02
CA ASN A 24 -3.22 7.78 -0.31
C ASN A 24 -1.93 6.99 0.00
N ASP A 25 -1.53 6.90 1.27
CA ASP A 25 -0.28 6.28 1.73
C ASP A 25 -0.27 4.75 1.56
N LEU A 26 -0.88 4.24 0.50
CA LEU A 26 -1.08 2.83 0.21
C LEU A 26 0.09 2.29 -0.60
N LEU A 27 0.57 1.10 -0.25
CA LEU A 27 1.66 0.46 -0.98
C LEU A 27 1.12 -0.20 -2.26
N LYS A 28 1.40 0.40 -3.43
CA LYS A 28 0.95 -0.14 -4.74
C LYS A 28 1.78 -1.35 -5.18
N LEU A 29 1.19 -2.52 -5.41
CA LEU A 29 1.82 -3.75 -5.92
C LEU A 29 1.60 -3.90 -7.45
N PRO A 30 2.46 -4.66 -8.17
CA PRO A 30 2.35 -4.86 -9.62
C PRO A 30 1.10 -5.66 -10.03
N ASP A 31 0.75 -5.60 -11.32
CA ASP A 31 -0.38 -6.31 -11.93
C ASP A 31 -0.23 -7.85 -11.78
N GLY A 32 -1.36 -8.52 -11.52
CA GLY A 32 -1.46 -9.95 -11.17
C GLY A 32 -0.72 -10.89 -12.12
N GLY A 33 -0.01 -11.85 -11.52
CA GLY A 33 0.88 -12.81 -12.19
C GLY A 33 2.25 -12.97 -11.52
N SER A 34 2.58 -12.09 -10.57
CA SER A 34 3.89 -12.05 -9.90
C SER A 34 3.80 -12.45 -8.42
N SER A 35 4.80 -13.16 -7.90
CA SER A 35 5.01 -13.23 -6.45
C SER A 35 5.66 -11.94 -5.96
N VAL A 36 5.27 -11.43 -4.80
CA VAL A 36 5.83 -10.18 -4.26
C VAL A 36 6.29 -10.33 -2.82
N ASP A 37 7.46 -9.79 -2.51
CA ASP A 37 7.97 -9.64 -1.15
C ASP A 37 7.48 -8.33 -0.52
N VAL A 38 6.94 -8.42 0.70
CA VAL A 38 6.51 -7.29 1.50
C VAL A 38 7.14 -7.40 2.88
N TYR A 39 7.82 -6.35 3.33
CA TYR A 39 8.41 -6.24 4.65
C TYR A 39 7.43 -5.56 5.59
N VAL A 40 7.19 -6.18 6.74
CA VAL A 40 6.30 -5.69 7.79
C VAL A 40 7.11 -5.40 9.03
N LYS A 41 6.97 -4.20 9.59
CA LYS A 41 7.69 -3.78 10.79
C LYS A 41 6.75 -3.09 11.77
N SER A 42 6.99 -3.29 13.06
CA SER A 42 6.29 -2.57 14.12
C SER A 42 6.92 -1.20 14.41
N PHE A 43 6.07 -0.24 14.75
CA PHE A 43 6.42 1.12 15.17
C PHE A 43 5.64 1.48 16.42
N LYS A 44 6.17 2.38 17.25
CA LYS A 44 5.43 2.97 18.37
C LYS A 44 5.12 4.42 18.05
N LYS A 45 3.84 4.79 18.08
CA LYS A 45 3.37 6.17 17.90
C LYS A 45 2.45 6.52 19.06
N SER A 46 2.85 7.50 19.87
CA SER A 46 2.06 7.97 21.02
C SER A 46 1.62 6.85 21.99
N GLY A 47 2.49 5.85 22.21
CA GLY A 47 2.20 4.70 23.07
C GLY A 47 1.46 3.54 22.39
N THR A 48 0.89 3.77 21.21
CA THR A 48 0.23 2.73 20.40
C THR A 48 1.23 2.04 19.48
N LYS A 49 1.18 0.70 19.41
CA LYS A 49 1.94 -0.07 18.44
C LYS A 49 1.19 -0.09 17.11
N LEU A 50 1.89 0.25 16.03
CA LEU A 50 1.37 0.29 14.67
C LEU A 50 2.23 -0.60 13.77
N ALA A 51 1.61 -1.22 12.79
CA ALA A 51 2.35 -1.89 11.72
C ALA A 51 2.67 -0.91 10.58
N GLY A 52 3.79 -1.13 9.89
CA GLY A 52 4.08 -0.49 8.63
C GLY A 52 4.64 -1.47 7.61
N PHE A 53 4.49 -1.12 6.33
CA PHE A 53 4.72 -2.01 5.19
C PHE A 53 5.65 -1.38 4.15
N ALA A 54 6.54 -2.17 3.56
CA ALA A 54 7.45 -1.74 2.50
C ALA A 54 7.75 -2.86 1.50
N LYS A 55 8.06 -2.55 0.24
CA LYS A 55 8.54 -3.54 -0.75
C LYS A 55 10.02 -3.89 -0.61
N LYS A 56 10.76 -3.11 0.17
CA LYS A 56 12.20 -3.27 0.41
C LYS A 56 12.44 -3.15 1.90
N GLN A 57 13.32 -3.98 2.44
CA GLN A 57 13.63 -4.04 3.87
C GLN A 57 13.95 -2.67 4.48
N ASN A 58 14.70 -1.84 3.75
CA ASN A 58 15.14 -0.50 4.19
C ASN A 58 14.39 0.62 3.47
N GLY A 59 13.23 0.32 2.86
CA GLY A 59 12.41 1.31 2.18
C GLY A 59 11.60 2.18 3.14
N ASN A 60 10.85 3.12 2.57
CA ASN A 60 9.85 3.87 3.34
C ASN A 60 8.74 2.92 3.76
N PHE A 61 8.45 2.90 5.06
CA PHE A 61 7.36 2.12 5.62
C PHE A 61 6.08 2.95 5.64
N HIS A 62 5.01 2.36 5.14
CA HIS A 62 3.68 2.95 5.09
C HIS A 62 2.81 2.30 6.16
N THR A 63 2.17 3.09 7.02
CA THR A 63 1.30 2.54 8.08
C THR A 63 -0.08 2.13 7.55
N LYS A 64 -0.44 2.58 6.34
CA LYS A 64 -1.67 2.13 5.66
C LYS A 64 -1.36 0.87 4.85
N GLY A 65 -2.41 0.08 4.58
CA GLY A 65 -2.33 -1.20 3.89
C GLY A 65 -1.78 -1.17 2.46
N LEU A 66 -1.93 -2.31 1.78
CA LEU A 66 -1.42 -2.51 0.42
C LEU A 66 -2.52 -2.21 -0.60
N THR A 67 -2.17 -1.99 -1.86
CA THR A 67 -3.14 -1.90 -2.96
C THR A 67 -2.50 -2.56 -4.15
N TRP A 68 -3.16 -3.44 -4.86
CA TRP A 68 -2.60 -4.07 -6.07
C TRP A 68 -3.57 -3.88 -7.22
N LYS A 69 -3.11 -3.98 -8.47
CA LYS A 69 -4.04 -4.06 -9.61
C LYS A 69 -4.34 -5.52 -9.90
N SER A 70 -5.60 -5.95 -9.73
CA SER A 70 -5.99 -7.31 -10.12
C SER A 70 -6.16 -7.33 -11.63
N SER A 71 -5.35 -8.13 -12.32
CA SER A 71 -5.47 -8.41 -13.75
C SER A 71 -6.36 -9.64 -14.01
N GLY A 72 -7.11 -10.12 -13.01
CA GLY A 72 -7.91 -11.33 -13.10
C GLY A 72 -7.18 -12.60 -12.62
N GLY A 73 -6.23 -12.47 -11.68
CA GLY A 73 -5.37 -13.57 -11.26
C GLY A 73 -5.02 -13.55 -9.77
N THR A 74 -4.70 -14.72 -9.22
CA THR A 74 -4.24 -14.88 -7.83
C THR A 74 -2.92 -14.16 -7.60
N LEU A 75 -2.83 -13.40 -6.50
CA LEU A 75 -1.58 -12.80 -6.04
C LEU A 75 -0.98 -13.61 -4.90
N ASN A 76 0.29 -13.98 -5.04
CA ASN A 76 1.06 -14.59 -3.94
C ASN A 76 1.99 -13.54 -3.33
N VAL A 77 1.92 -13.39 -2.01
CA VAL A 77 2.75 -12.44 -1.25
C VAL A 77 3.56 -13.20 -0.21
N THR A 78 4.83 -12.87 -0.09
CA THR A 78 5.67 -13.31 1.03
C THR A 78 5.88 -12.13 1.96
N PHE A 79 5.34 -12.22 3.17
CA PHE A 79 5.55 -11.21 4.20
C PHE A 79 6.81 -11.53 5.00
N HIS A 80 7.77 -10.61 5.02
CA HIS A 80 8.95 -10.64 5.86
C HIS A 80 8.64 -9.89 7.16
N LEU A 81 8.50 -10.63 8.24
CA LEU A 81 8.09 -10.13 9.56
C LEU A 81 9.33 -9.64 10.32
N LEU A 82 9.35 -8.37 10.67
CA LEU A 82 10.47 -7.69 11.32
C LEU A 82 10.06 -7.11 12.68
N GLY A 83 11.04 -7.04 13.59
CA GLY A 83 10.83 -6.46 14.92
C GLY A 83 9.86 -7.30 15.75
N ASP A 84 8.80 -6.67 16.27
CA ASP A 84 7.83 -7.34 17.16
C ASP A 84 6.69 -8.03 16.41
N VAL A 85 6.68 -8.01 15.07
CA VAL A 85 5.61 -8.62 14.27
C VAL A 85 5.81 -10.13 14.23
N VAL A 86 4.81 -10.90 14.67
CA VAL A 86 4.92 -12.37 14.79
C VAL A 86 4.06 -13.14 13.80
N SER A 87 2.92 -12.59 13.39
CA SER A 87 2.07 -13.21 12.37
C SER A 87 1.03 -12.22 11.82
N LEU A 88 0.43 -12.60 10.70
CA LEU A 88 -0.71 -11.96 10.07
C LEU A 88 -1.86 -12.96 10.04
N SER A 89 -3.08 -12.48 10.29
CA SER A 89 -4.28 -13.32 10.28
C SER A 89 -5.53 -12.55 9.85
N THR A 90 -6.47 -13.25 9.23
CA THR A 90 -7.77 -12.68 8.84
C THR A 90 -8.87 -13.06 9.81
N ALA A 91 -10.02 -12.38 9.70
CA ALA A 91 -11.26 -12.92 10.22
C ALA A 91 -11.61 -14.22 9.49
N SER A 92 -12.32 -15.13 10.17
CA SER A 92 -12.62 -16.49 9.68
C SER A 92 -13.40 -16.55 8.36
N THR A 93 -13.99 -15.44 7.93
CA THR A 93 -14.77 -15.33 6.68
C THR A 93 -13.96 -14.77 5.51
N SER A 94 -12.67 -14.51 5.70
CA SER A 94 -11.81 -14.00 4.64
C SER A 94 -11.42 -15.12 3.68
N PRO A 95 -11.44 -14.86 2.37
CA PRO A 95 -10.94 -15.75 1.34
C PRO A 95 -9.41 -15.67 1.18
N VAL A 96 -8.73 -14.76 1.90
CA VAL A 96 -7.27 -14.70 1.97
C VAL A 96 -6.75 -15.84 2.82
N GLN A 97 -5.79 -16.58 2.28
CA GLN A 97 -5.17 -17.71 2.98
C GLN A 97 -3.75 -17.35 3.41
N PHE A 98 -3.56 -17.21 4.72
CA PHE A 98 -2.23 -17.09 5.31
C PHE A 98 -1.64 -18.48 5.59
N GLY A 99 -0.43 -18.71 5.10
CA GLY A 99 0.35 -19.90 5.43
C GLY A 99 1.04 -19.80 6.79
N PRO A 100 1.76 -20.85 7.19
CA PRO A 100 2.51 -20.88 8.44
C PRO A 100 3.68 -19.89 8.41
N VAL A 101 4.01 -19.34 9.58
CA VAL A 101 5.21 -18.52 9.76
C VAL A 101 6.43 -19.44 9.82
N SER A 102 7.45 -19.16 9.02
CA SER A 102 8.72 -19.89 9.01
C SER A 102 9.88 -18.94 8.75
N ASN A 103 10.92 -19.00 9.58
CA ASN A 103 12.14 -18.17 9.47
C ASN A 103 11.84 -16.66 9.31
N GLY A 104 10.86 -16.14 10.06
CA GLY A 104 10.47 -14.73 9.99
C GLY A 104 9.73 -14.35 8.70
N THR A 105 9.26 -15.33 7.92
CA THR A 105 8.45 -15.10 6.73
C THR A 105 7.09 -15.77 6.84
N GLN A 106 6.07 -15.19 6.21
CA GLN A 106 4.74 -15.75 6.14
C GLN A 106 4.17 -15.59 4.72
N PRO A 107 3.91 -16.69 4.00
CA PRO A 107 3.26 -16.61 2.69
C PRO A 107 1.77 -16.33 2.86
N ALA A 108 1.20 -15.63 1.89
CA ALA A 108 -0.23 -15.39 1.77
C ALA A 108 -0.67 -15.46 0.32
N THR A 109 -1.83 -16.08 0.11
CA THR A 109 -2.47 -16.16 -1.20
C THR A 109 -3.72 -15.31 -1.18
N PHE A 110 -3.74 -14.31 -2.06
CA PHE A 110 -4.86 -13.42 -2.27
C PHE A 110 -5.58 -13.84 -3.55
N PRO A 111 -6.81 -14.37 -3.44
CA PRO A 111 -7.59 -14.73 -4.61
C PRO A 111 -7.91 -13.48 -5.44
N ASP A 112 -8.18 -13.68 -6.73
CA ASP A 112 -8.68 -12.62 -7.59
C ASP A 112 -10.03 -12.13 -7.06
N GLN A 113 -10.03 -10.93 -6.47
CA GLN A 113 -11.22 -10.36 -5.86
C GLN A 113 -11.30 -8.87 -6.11
N SER A 114 -12.54 -8.42 -6.31
CA SER A 114 -12.94 -7.02 -6.49
C SER A 114 -13.09 -6.26 -5.16
N VAL A 115 -12.79 -6.89 -4.02
CA VAL A 115 -13.15 -6.41 -2.68
C VAL A 115 -11.91 -6.13 -1.84
N SER A 116 -11.99 -5.04 -1.08
CA SER A 116 -11.01 -4.64 -0.08
C SER A 116 -11.06 -5.56 1.14
N GLU A 117 -9.97 -6.21 1.47
CA GLU A 117 -9.86 -7.11 2.63
C GLU A 117 -8.99 -6.49 3.72
N SER A 118 -9.46 -6.48 4.98
CA SER A 118 -8.68 -6.06 6.15
C SER A 118 -8.18 -7.25 6.94
N PHE A 119 -6.94 -7.21 7.41
CA PHE A 119 -6.40 -8.25 8.30
C PHE A 119 -5.58 -7.72 9.47
N ASN A 120 -5.45 -8.59 10.48
CA ASN A 120 -4.79 -8.34 11.74
C ASN A 120 -3.30 -8.58 11.63
N VAL A 121 -2.52 -7.62 12.16
CA VAL A 121 -1.10 -7.80 12.43
C VAL A 121 -0.94 -8.14 13.90
N ASN A 122 -0.42 -9.33 14.20
CA ASN A 122 -0.20 -9.79 15.57
C ASN A 122 1.22 -9.47 16.01
N PHE A 123 1.36 -8.95 17.22
CA PHE A 123 2.64 -8.59 17.82
C PHE A 123 3.01 -9.53 18.97
N SER A 124 4.31 -9.58 19.29
CA SER A 124 4.88 -10.44 20.34
C SER A 124 4.34 -10.18 21.75
N ASP A 125 3.75 -9.01 22.01
CA ASP A 125 3.10 -8.67 23.29
C ASP A 125 1.62 -9.05 23.35
N GLY A 126 1.11 -9.76 22.33
CA GLY A 126 -0.28 -10.18 22.24
C GLY A 126 -1.25 -9.10 21.73
N SER A 127 -0.76 -7.88 21.49
CA SER A 127 -1.57 -6.86 20.82
C SER A 127 -1.74 -7.17 19.33
N HIS A 128 -2.80 -6.63 18.73
CA HIS A 128 -3.02 -6.70 17.29
C HIS A 128 -3.51 -5.36 16.73
N ASP A 129 -3.23 -5.12 15.43
CA ASP A 129 -3.64 -3.91 14.72
C ASP A 129 -4.30 -4.29 13.37
N PRO A 130 -5.61 -3.99 13.17
CA PRO A 130 -6.29 -4.23 11.91
C PRO A 130 -5.98 -3.09 10.94
N GLN A 131 -5.08 -3.29 9.97
CA GLN A 131 -4.64 -2.17 9.11
C GLN A 131 -4.47 -2.51 7.64
N ILE A 132 -4.13 -3.76 7.29
CA ILE A 132 -3.84 -4.03 5.88
C ILE A 132 -5.15 -4.22 5.16
N ILE A 133 -5.65 -3.11 4.61
CA ILE A 133 -6.61 -3.15 3.52
C ILE A 133 -5.84 -3.57 2.29
N ILE A 134 -6.32 -4.55 1.54
CA ILE A 134 -5.86 -4.74 0.17
C ILE A 134 -6.99 -4.63 -0.81
N SER A 135 -6.90 -3.59 -1.64
CA SER A 135 -7.88 -3.27 -2.66
C SER A 135 -7.33 -3.58 -4.04
N PRO A 136 -8.15 -4.18 -4.93
CA PRO A 136 -7.87 -4.16 -6.36
C PRO A 136 -7.97 -2.73 -6.87
N TRP A 137 -6.94 -2.27 -7.55
CA TRP A 137 -6.97 -1.05 -8.34
C TRP A 137 -7.89 -1.31 -9.52
N ALA A 138 -9.14 -0.87 -9.43
CA ALA A 138 -9.94 -0.67 -10.62
C ALA A 138 -9.24 0.44 -11.43
N GLU A 139 -8.81 0.15 -12.65
CA GLU A 139 -8.55 1.24 -13.57
C GLU A 139 -9.79 2.13 -13.58
N PRO A 140 -9.67 3.46 -13.42
CA PRO A 140 -10.81 4.33 -13.62
C PRO A 140 -11.35 3.96 -14.99
N THR A 141 -12.60 3.52 -15.04
CA THR A 141 -13.25 3.20 -16.30
C THR A 141 -13.12 4.46 -17.12
N ALA A 142 -12.18 4.48 -18.07
CA ALA A 142 -12.14 5.54 -19.06
C ALA A 142 -13.56 5.51 -19.62
N CYS A 143 -14.30 6.60 -19.41
CA CYS A 143 -15.61 6.77 -19.99
C CYS A 143 -15.47 6.26 -21.41
N ARG A 144 -16.12 5.14 -21.74
CA ARG A 144 -16.35 4.79 -23.14
C ARG A 144 -17.26 5.90 -23.62
N GLN A 145 -16.63 7.01 -23.99
CA GLN A 145 -17.26 8.13 -24.64
C GLN A 145 -17.65 7.52 -25.98
N GLY A 146 -18.91 7.09 -26.04
CA GLY A 146 -19.54 6.63 -27.26
C GLY A 146 -19.22 7.67 -28.32
N SER A 147 -18.41 7.26 -29.28
CA SER A 147 -18.30 7.99 -30.53
C SER A 147 -19.22 7.25 -31.48
N TYR A 148 -20.24 8.01 -31.88
CA TYR A 148 -21.38 7.69 -32.73
C TYR A 148 -20.97 7.02 -34.05
#